data_AF-A0A370VA21-F1
#
_entry.id   AF-A0A370VA21-F1
#
_cell.length_a   1.000
_cell.length_b   1.000
_cell.length_c   1.000
_cell.angle_alpha   90.00
_cell.angle_beta   90.00
_cell.angle_gamma   90.00
#
_symmetry.space_group_name_H-M   'P 1'
#
loop_
_entity.id
_entity.type
_entity.pdbx_description
1 polymer ?
#
loop_
_entity_poly.entity_id
_entity_poly.type
_entity_poly.pdbx_seq_one_letter_code
_entity_poly.pdbx_strand_id
1 'polypeptide(L)'
;MKKVNDLKGKNKNLPLAKKALKRWNTIHNRVASNKNYTNVTICDEWYTFSKFYEWFKENYVEDWDIDKDICGSKEYSPKTSIFVPHFINLMFRDVNNIHGKGVSITRNGKYQAQAKWNGIPQKFGTFNSCQEATAAYEAERKQYLYQLSVDYGSYTELSNLLRKHSR
;
A
#
# COMPACT_ATOMS: atom_id res chain seq x y z
N MET A 1 13.33 -1.25 -20.89
CA MET A 1 14.30 -2.23 -20.35
C MET A 1 13.77 -3.64 -20.57
N LYS A 2 14.66 -4.62 -20.78
CA LYS A 2 14.24 -6.02 -21.02
C LYS A 2 14.07 -6.73 -19.68
N LYS A 3 12.88 -7.26 -19.41
CA LYS A 3 12.59 -8.09 -18.23
C LYS A 3 13.26 -9.47 -18.40
N VAL A 4 14.15 -9.85 -17.50
CA VAL A 4 14.94 -11.09 -17.57
C VAL A 4 14.82 -11.90 -16.28
N ASN A 5 14.43 -13.17 -16.41
CA ASN A 5 14.50 -14.15 -15.33
C ASN A 5 15.77 -14.99 -15.48
N ASP A 6 16.87 -14.47 -14.94
CA ASP A 6 18.22 -15.06 -14.97
C ASP A 6 18.38 -16.28 -14.04
N LEU A 7 17.40 -16.54 -13.17
CA LEU A 7 17.33 -17.74 -12.33
C LEU A 7 16.37 -18.81 -12.88
N LYS A 8 15.86 -18.65 -14.11
CA LYS A 8 14.94 -19.63 -14.72
C LYS A 8 15.56 -21.04 -14.68
N GLY A 9 14.81 -22.01 -14.15
CA GLY A 9 15.26 -23.38 -13.95
C GLY A 9 16.05 -23.63 -12.66
N LYS A 10 16.64 -22.60 -12.05
CA LYS A 10 17.39 -22.68 -10.78
C LYS A 10 16.50 -22.44 -9.54
N ASN A 11 15.30 -21.91 -9.74
CA ASN A 11 14.36 -21.52 -8.68
C ASN A 11 13.88 -22.66 -7.76
N LYS A 12 14.01 -23.94 -8.17
CA LYS A 12 13.49 -25.09 -7.39
C LYS A 12 14.19 -25.26 -6.04
N ASN A 13 15.45 -24.85 -5.95
CA ASN A 13 16.28 -25.02 -4.74
C ASN A 13 16.43 -23.72 -3.94
N LEU A 14 15.77 -22.64 -4.37
CA LEU A 14 15.89 -21.33 -3.74
C LEU A 14 14.67 -21.07 -2.84
N PRO A 15 14.86 -20.82 -1.53
CA PRO A 15 13.76 -20.53 -0.63
C PRO A 15 13.02 -19.27 -1.10
N LEU A 16 11.69 -19.22 -0.92
CA LEU A 16 10.83 -18.11 -1.32
C LEU A 16 10.81 -17.77 -2.83
N ALA A 17 11.61 -18.40 -3.69
CA ALA A 17 11.74 -18.01 -5.09
C ALA A 17 10.41 -18.06 -5.86
N LYS A 18 9.53 -19.02 -5.54
CA LYS A 18 8.17 -19.08 -6.10
C LYS A 18 7.31 -17.87 -5.69
N LYS A 19 7.41 -17.43 -4.43
CA LYS A 19 6.69 -16.26 -3.90
C LYS A 19 7.25 -14.96 -4.50
N ALA A 20 8.57 -14.82 -4.52
CA ALA A 20 9.26 -13.69 -5.14
C ALA A 20 8.89 -13.58 -6.63
N LEU A 21 8.95 -14.68 -7.40
CA LEU A 21 8.63 -14.71 -8.82
C LEU A 21 7.19 -14.29 -9.08
N LYS A 22 6.23 -14.74 -8.25
CA LYS A 22 4.83 -14.32 -8.34
C LYS A 22 4.70 -12.80 -8.12
N ARG A 23 5.35 -12.25 -7.10
CA ARG A 23 5.28 -10.82 -6.77
C ARG A 23 5.96 -9.97 -7.84
N TRP A 24 7.15 -10.37 -8.29
CA TRP A 24 7.88 -9.74 -9.38
C TRP A 24 7.06 -9.67 -10.67
N ASN A 25 6.45 -10.79 -11.09
CA ASN A 25 5.57 -10.81 -12.24
C ASN A 25 4.35 -9.90 -12.06
N THR A 26 3.77 -9.86 -10.86
CA THR A 26 2.62 -9.01 -10.55
C THR A 26 2.95 -7.53 -10.69
N ILE A 27 4.10 -7.07 -10.17
CA ILE A 27 4.55 -5.68 -10.30
C ILE A 27 4.73 -5.30 -11.77
N HIS A 28 5.49 -6.11 -12.53
CA HIS A 28 5.71 -5.88 -13.96
C HIS A 28 4.40 -5.84 -14.76
N ASN A 29 3.47 -6.77 -14.52
CA ASN A 29 2.18 -6.80 -15.22
C ASN A 29 1.30 -5.58 -14.88
N ARG A 30 1.31 -5.12 -13.62
CA ARG A 30 0.57 -3.92 -13.22
C ARG A 30 1.12 -2.69 -13.94
N VAL A 31 2.43 -2.50 -13.92
CA VAL A 31 3.08 -1.36 -14.56
C VAL A 31 2.90 -1.37 -16.07
N ALA A 32 2.96 -2.54 -16.72
CA ALA A 32 2.82 -2.63 -18.17
C ALA A 32 1.38 -2.47 -18.68
N SER A 33 0.38 -2.95 -17.93
CA SER A 33 -0.98 -3.14 -18.46
C SER A 33 -2.09 -2.42 -17.70
N ASN A 34 -1.84 -1.88 -16.51
CA ASN A 34 -2.88 -1.26 -15.69
C ASN A 34 -2.92 0.27 -15.91
N LYS A 35 -4.09 0.80 -16.29
CA LYS A 35 -4.32 2.23 -16.49
C LYS A 35 -4.05 3.08 -15.23
N ASN A 36 -4.16 2.49 -14.04
CA ASN A 36 -3.87 3.17 -12.77
C ASN A 36 -2.35 3.26 -12.47
N TYR A 37 -1.50 2.64 -13.30
CA TYR A 37 -0.04 2.57 -13.12
C TYR A 37 0.71 3.30 -14.25
N THR A 38 0.03 4.16 -15.02
CA THR A 38 0.61 4.86 -16.17
C THR A 38 1.80 5.75 -15.84
N ASN A 39 1.90 6.23 -14.60
CA ASN A 39 3.01 7.04 -14.12
C ASN A 39 3.92 6.27 -13.14
N VAL A 40 3.76 4.95 -13.04
CA VAL A 40 4.54 4.10 -12.15
C VAL A 40 5.69 3.48 -12.90
N THR A 41 6.89 3.51 -12.32
CA THR A 41 8.10 2.90 -12.89
C THR A 41 8.63 1.78 -12.01
N ILE A 42 9.61 1.04 -12.53
CA ILE A 42 10.37 0.02 -11.82
C ILE A 42 11.84 0.36 -12.06
N CYS A 43 12.66 0.35 -11.01
CA CYS A 43 14.10 0.58 -11.17
C CYS A 43 14.77 -0.50 -12.04
N ASP A 44 15.88 -0.13 -12.67
CA ASP A 44 16.61 -0.96 -13.65
C ASP A 44 17.00 -2.32 -13.10
N GLU A 45 17.48 -2.38 -11.86
CA GLU A 45 17.90 -3.61 -11.20
C GLU A 45 16.75 -4.62 -11.07
N TRP A 46 15.52 -4.17 -10.82
CA TRP A 46 14.34 -5.03 -10.70
C TRP A 46 13.79 -5.49 -12.06
N TYR A 47 14.44 -5.18 -13.19
CA TYR A 47 14.24 -5.90 -14.45
C TYR A 47 14.99 -7.24 -14.49
N THR A 48 15.92 -7.48 -13.56
CA THR A 48 16.62 -8.75 -13.38
C THR A 48 16.07 -9.47 -12.16
N PHE A 49 15.57 -10.70 -12.33
CA PHE A 49 14.88 -11.41 -11.25
C PHE A 49 15.78 -11.70 -10.05
N SER A 50 17.05 -12.08 -10.24
CA SER A 50 17.97 -12.31 -9.13
C SER A 50 18.12 -11.08 -8.22
N LYS A 51 18.25 -9.88 -8.80
CA LYS A 51 18.36 -8.63 -8.04
C LYS A 51 17.10 -8.32 -7.22
N PHE A 52 15.92 -8.50 -7.82
CA PHE A 52 14.66 -8.39 -7.07
C PHE A 52 14.57 -9.46 -5.96
N TYR A 53 14.98 -10.70 -6.25
CA TYR A 53 14.93 -11.81 -5.31
C TYR A 53 15.83 -11.59 -4.09
N GLU A 54 17.03 -11.05 -4.29
CA GLU A 54 17.95 -10.69 -3.20
C GLU A 54 17.32 -9.69 -2.22
N TRP A 55 16.68 -8.63 -2.73
CA TRP A 55 15.93 -7.71 -1.88
C TRP A 55 14.72 -8.39 -1.24
N PHE A 56 13.98 -9.19 -2.01
CA PHE A 56 12.76 -9.85 -1.55
C PHE A 56 13.03 -10.77 -0.36
N LYS A 57 14.05 -11.64 -0.43
CA LYS A 57 14.34 -12.62 0.62
C LYS A 57 14.75 -11.97 1.95
N GLU A 58 15.40 -10.82 1.90
CA GLU A 58 15.87 -10.09 3.08
C GLU A 58 14.73 -9.33 3.79
N ASN A 59 13.73 -8.90 3.02
CA ASN A 59 12.64 -8.05 3.52
C ASN A 59 11.31 -8.81 3.66
N TYR A 60 11.24 -10.07 3.25
CA TYR A 60 10.00 -10.82 3.15
C TYR A 60 9.30 -10.97 4.50
N VAL A 61 8.03 -10.56 4.53
CA VAL A 61 7.10 -10.85 5.61
C VAL A 61 5.93 -11.63 5.05
N GLU A 62 5.57 -12.75 5.70
CA GLU A 62 4.46 -13.60 5.27
C GLU A 62 3.14 -12.80 5.26
N ASP A 63 2.32 -13.03 4.24
CA ASP A 63 1.00 -12.38 4.04
C ASP A 63 1.01 -10.84 3.91
N TRP A 64 2.19 -10.22 3.79
CA TRP A 64 2.31 -8.79 3.52
C TRP A 64 2.44 -8.52 2.01
N ASP A 65 2.06 -7.31 1.62
CA ASP A 65 2.18 -6.81 0.26
C ASP A 65 3.40 -5.91 0.12
N ILE A 66 3.94 -5.82 -1.10
CA ILE A 66 4.95 -4.80 -1.43
C ILE A 66 4.21 -3.54 -1.85
N ASP A 67 4.51 -2.42 -1.20
CA ASP A 67 3.92 -1.13 -1.54
C ASP A 67 4.98 -0.02 -1.65
N LYS A 68 4.75 0.89 -2.61
CA LYS A 68 5.54 2.10 -2.85
C LYS A 68 4.77 3.37 -2.46
N ASP A 69 3.44 3.29 -2.42
CA ASP A 69 2.57 4.46 -2.29
C ASP A 69 2.65 5.02 -0.86
N ILE A 70 2.81 4.15 0.15
CA ILE A 70 3.11 4.53 1.53
C ILE A 70 4.44 5.31 1.66
N CYS A 71 5.41 5.04 0.79
CA CYS A 71 6.68 5.78 0.74
C CYS A 71 6.54 7.13 0.01
N GLY A 72 5.40 7.40 -0.65
CA GLY A 72 5.18 8.60 -1.47
C GLY A 72 5.91 8.57 -2.82
N SER A 73 6.26 7.38 -3.32
CA SER A 73 7.00 7.20 -4.57
C SER A 73 6.11 6.69 -5.69
N LYS A 74 6.52 6.95 -6.94
CA LYS A 74 5.94 6.31 -8.13
C LYS A 74 6.86 5.24 -8.73
N GLU A 75 7.98 4.95 -8.11
CA GLU A 75 8.90 3.90 -8.55
C GLU A 75 8.80 2.69 -7.60
N TYR A 76 8.88 1.48 -8.15
CA TYR A 76 9.21 0.28 -7.40
C TYR A 76 10.73 0.09 -7.37
N SER A 77 11.35 0.25 -6.20
CA SER A 77 12.78 0.04 -5.94
C SER A 77 13.05 -0.26 -4.47
N PRO A 78 14.23 -0.81 -4.11
CA PRO A 78 14.56 -1.11 -2.71
C PRO A 78 14.46 0.07 -1.75
N LYS A 79 14.63 1.30 -2.25
CA LYS A 79 14.57 2.53 -1.46
C LYS A 79 13.15 3.09 -1.32
N THR A 80 12.23 2.63 -2.16
CA THR A 80 10.90 3.21 -2.30
C THR A 80 9.80 2.16 -2.26
N SER A 81 10.11 0.98 -1.74
CA SER A 81 9.17 -0.13 -1.61
C SER A 81 9.42 -0.85 -0.30
N ILE A 82 8.34 -1.16 0.42
CA ILE A 82 8.40 -1.88 1.68
C ILE A 82 7.38 -3.01 1.69
N PHE A 83 7.59 -3.99 2.57
CA PHE A 83 6.50 -4.89 2.94
C PHE A 83 5.56 -4.18 3.92
N VAL A 84 4.26 -4.32 3.68
CA VAL A 84 3.20 -3.71 4.48
C VAL A 84 2.00 -4.66 4.60
N PRO A 85 1.30 -4.73 5.74
CA PRO A 85 0.07 -5.50 5.86
C PRO A 85 -0.96 -5.07 4.81
N HIS A 86 -1.69 -6.03 4.25
CA HIS A 86 -2.65 -5.77 3.19
C HIS A 86 -3.65 -4.66 3.56
N PHE A 87 -4.20 -4.67 4.77
CA PHE A 87 -5.19 -3.67 5.19
C PHE A 87 -4.59 -2.26 5.29
N ILE A 88 -3.31 -2.13 5.67
CA ILE A 88 -2.61 -0.84 5.72
C ILE A 88 -2.38 -0.34 4.30
N ASN A 89 -1.90 -1.19 3.39
CA ASN A 89 -1.73 -0.85 1.97
C ASN A 89 -3.01 -0.26 1.37
N LEU A 90 -4.18 -0.88 1.65
CA LEU A 90 -5.47 -0.38 1.19
C LEU A 90 -5.79 1.04 1.68
N MET A 91 -5.29 1.49 2.83
CA MET A 91 -5.51 2.84 3.35
C MET A 91 -4.81 3.93 2.53
N PHE A 92 -3.73 3.59 1.82
CA PHE A 92 -2.94 4.52 1.00
C PHE A 92 -3.41 4.60 -0.44
N ARG A 93 -4.36 3.76 -0.86
CA ARG A 93 -4.97 3.88 -2.17
C ARG A 93 -5.69 5.20 -2.34
N ASP A 94 -5.54 5.81 -3.50
CA ASP A 94 -6.29 6.99 -3.91
C ASP A 94 -7.66 6.58 -4.45
N VAL A 95 -8.61 6.38 -3.52
CA VAL A 95 -10.00 6.04 -3.84
C VAL A 95 -10.87 7.18 -3.36
N ASN A 96 -11.21 8.08 -4.28
CA ASN A 96 -12.13 9.18 -4.04
C ASN A 96 -13.47 8.89 -4.70
N ASN A 97 -14.53 9.30 -4.03
CA ASN A 97 -15.86 9.40 -4.63
C ASN A 97 -16.21 10.88 -4.83
N ILE A 98 -17.41 11.17 -5.34
CA ILE A 98 -17.87 12.54 -5.63
C ILE A 98 -17.94 13.46 -4.38
N HIS A 99 -17.90 12.90 -3.17
CA HIS A 99 -17.90 13.60 -1.88
C HIS A 99 -16.53 13.52 -1.17
N GLY A 100 -15.50 12.98 -1.82
CA GLY A 100 -14.19 12.78 -1.23
C GLY A 100 -14.01 11.45 -0.50
N LYS A 101 -12.76 11.16 -0.11
CA LYS A 101 -12.39 9.92 0.57
C LYS A 101 -13.09 9.80 1.92
N GLY A 102 -13.68 8.62 2.19
CA GLY A 102 -14.28 8.33 3.50
C GLY A 102 -15.61 9.03 3.80
N VAL A 103 -16.20 9.73 2.83
CA VAL A 103 -17.50 10.40 2.99
C VAL A 103 -18.55 9.71 2.11
N SER A 104 -19.77 9.59 2.63
CA SER A 104 -20.93 9.08 1.89
C SER A 104 -22.19 9.85 2.24
N ILE A 105 -23.17 9.94 1.32
CA ILE A 105 -24.47 10.55 1.61
C ILE A 105 -25.42 9.51 2.20
N THR A 106 -26.07 9.88 3.31
CA THR A 106 -27.13 9.10 3.94
C THR A 106 -28.47 9.32 3.24
N ARG A 107 -29.46 8.46 3.51
CA ARG A 107 -30.83 8.59 2.96
C ARG A 107 -31.49 9.93 3.29
N ASN A 108 -31.11 10.56 4.39
CA ASN A 108 -31.66 11.83 4.84
C ASN A 108 -30.87 13.04 4.28
N GLY A 109 -30.01 12.84 3.29
CA GLY A 109 -29.22 13.90 2.65
C GLY A 109 -28.02 14.40 3.45
N LYS A 110 -27.76 13.84 4.64
CA LYS A 110 -26.60 14.18 5.48
C LYS A 110 -25.33 13.43 5.05
N TYR A 111 -24.16 13.97 5.40
CA TYR A 111 -22.86 13.40 5.06
C TYR A 111 -22.32 12.56 6.21
N GLN A 112 -22.06 11.27 5.97
CA GLN A 112 -21.50 10.35 6.95
C GLN A 112 -20.01 10.13 6.69
N ALA A 113 -19.20 10.39 7.71
CA ALA A 113 -17.78 10.05 7.75
C ALA A 113 -17.63 8.59 8.18
N GLN A 114 -16.91 7.79 7.40
CA GLN A 114 -16.73 6.38 7.68
C GLN A 114 -15.47 5.80 7.01
N ALA A 115 -15.00 4.69 7.56
CA ALA A 115 -13.94 3.89 6.96
C ALA A 115 -14.19 2.39 7.21
N LYS A 116 -13.36 1.56 6.61
CA LYS A 116 -13.25 0.14 6.95
C LYS A 116 -11.82 -0.12 7.39
N TRP A 117 -11.60 -0.32 8.68
CA TRP A 117 -10.29 -0.59 9.25
C TRP A 117 -10.15 -2.08 9.49
N ASN A 118 -9.15 -2.71 8.88
CA ASN A 118 -8.94 -4.16 8.95
C ASN A 118 -10.22 -4.99 8.74
N GLY A 119 -11.03 -4.62 7.76
CA GLY A 119 -12.29 -5.31 7.48
C GLY A 119 -13.49 -4.88 8.33
N ILE A 120 -13.30 -4.07 9.37
CA ILE A 120 -14.36 -3.65 10.30
C ILE A 120 -14.86 -2.26 9.92
N PRO A 121 -16.16 -2.07 9.63
CA PRO A 121 -16.74 -0.76 9.39
C PRO A 121 -16.66 0.14 10.61
N GLN A 122 -16.25 1.39 10.41
CA GLN A 122 -16.14 2.43 11.42
C GLN A 122 -16.93 3.65 10.97
N LYS A 123 -17.69 4.25 11.89
CA LYS A 123 -18.48 5.46 11.63
C LYS A 123 -18.00 6.56 12.55
N PHE A 124 -17.68 7.72 11.99
CA PHE A 124 -17.07 8.85 12.70
C PHE A 124 -18.06 10.00 12.90
N GLY A 125 -19.34 9.74 12.64
CA GLY A 125 -20.41 10.72 12.77
C GLY A 125 -21.15 10.98 11.46
N THR A 126 -22.17 11.81 11.56
CA THR A 126 -23.00 12.27 10.46
C THR A 126 -23.18 13.78 10.60
N PHE A 127 -22.91 14.50 9.52
CA PHE A 127 -22.73 15.94 9.49
C PHE A 127 -23.65 16.58 8.46
N ASN A 128 -23.89 17.88 8.59
CA ASN A 128 -24.75 18.60 7.66
C ASN A 128 -23.98 19.05 6.41
N SER A 129 -22.65 19.14 6.48
CA SER A 129 -21.79 19.48 5.36
C SER A 129 -20.80 18.37 4.99
N CYS A 130 -20.42 18.33 3.72
CA CYS A 130 -19.37 17.43 3.23
C CYS A 130 -18.02 17.72 3.90
N GLN A 131 -17.71 19.00 4.12
CA GLN A 131 -16.45 19.47 4.69
C GLN A 131 -16.27 18.99 6.13
N GLU A 132 -17.30 19.07 6.97
CA GLU A 132 -17.26 18.54 8.35
C GLU A 132 -17.05 17.03 8.36
N ALA A 133 -17.72 16.29 7.47
CA ALA A 133 -17.54 14.85 7.36
C ALA A 133 -16.12 14.49 6.88
N THR A 134 -15.55 15.24 5.93
CA THR A 134 -14.16 15.08 5.49
C THR A 134 -13.20 15.33 6.64
N ALA A 135 -13.37 16.42 7.39
CA ALA A 135 -12.51 16.75 8.52
C ALA A 135 -12.55 15.67 9.62
N ALA A 136 -13.75 15.15 9.94
CA ALA A 136 -13.91 14.06 10.89
C ALA A 136 -13.22 12.77 10.41
N TYR A 137 -13.37 12.41 9.13
CA TYR A 137 -12.67 11.27 8.55
C TYR A 137 -11.14 11.43 8.61
N GLU A 138 -10.62 12.61 8.26
CA GLU A 138 -9.18 12.88 8.27
C GLU A 138 -8.58 12.82 9.67
N ALA A 139 -9.26 13.39 10.67
CA ALA A 139 -8.86 13.33 12.07
C ALA A 139 -8.77 11.87 12.57
N GLU A 140 -9.81 11.08 12.35
CA GLU A 140 -9.86 9.67 12.75
C GLU A 140 -8.84 8.82 12.00
N ARG A 141 -8.63 9.10 10.70
CA ARG A 141 -7.59 8.44 9.91
C ARG A 141 -6.20 8.73 10.48
N LYS A 142 -5.90 9.98 10.85
CA LYS A 142 -4.60 10.35 11.45
C LYS A 142 -4.40 9.65 12.79
N GLN A 143 -5.42 9.62 13.65
CA GLN A 143 -5.36 8.90 14.92
C GLN A 143 -5.12 7.41 14.74
N TYR A 144 -5.82 6.77 13.79
CA TYR A 144 -5.63 5.35 13.53
C TYR A 144 -4.24 5.04 12.96
N LEU A 145 -3.71 5.88 12.07
CA LEU A 145 -2.33 5.75 11.59
C LEU A 145 -1.30 5.89 12.72
N TYR A 146 -1.54 6.78 13.69
CA TYR A 146 -0.69 6.87 14.87
C TYR A 146 -0.74 5.59 15.70
N GLN A 147 -1.93 5.04 15.96
CA GLN A 147 -2.07 3.77 16.67
C GLN A 147 -1.32 2.64 15.95
N LEU A 148 -1.51 2.51 14.64
CA LEU A 148 -0.77 1.52 13.83
C LEU A 148 0.74 1.74 13.89
N SER A 149 1.22 2.99 13.98
CA SER A 149 2.66 3.24 14.15
C SER A 149 3.21 2.66 15.45
N VAL A 150 2.40 2.65 16.52
CA VAL A 150 2.77 2.04 17.81
C VAL A 150 2.68 0.51 17.73
N ASP A 151 1.56 -0.01 17.20
CA ASP A 151 1.31 -1.46 17.09
C ASP A 151 2.38 -2.17 16.24
N TYR A 152 2.85 -1.51 15.18
CA TYR A 152 3.92 -2.00 14.30
C TYR A 152 5.32 -1.50 14.69
N GLY A 153 5.53 -1.11 15.95
CA GLY A 153 6.80 -0.53 16.43
C GLY A 153 8.03 -1.44 16.27
N SER A 154 7.85 -2.76 16.14
CA SER A 154 8.94 -3.69 15.81
C SER A 154 9.39 -3.64 14.34
N TYR A 155 8.58 -3.05 13.45
CA TYR A 155 8.87 -2.83 12.04
C TYR A 155 9.24 -1.36 11.83
N THR A 156 10.47 -0.99 12.19
CA THR A 156 10.95 0.41 12.28
C THR A 156 10.59 1.26 11.05
N GLU A 157 10.80 0.75 9.84
CA GLU A 157 10.52 1.50 8.61
C GLU A 157 9.02 1.79 8.44
N LEU A 158 8.17 0.76 8.59
CA LEU A 158 6.72 0.90 8.50
C LEU A 158 6.19 1.81 9.62
N SER A 159 6.63 1.62 10.86
CA SER A 159 6.24 2.45 12.01
C SER A 159 6.56 3.92 11.77
N ASN A 160 7.75 4.24 11.27
CA ASN A 160 8.16 5.61 10.98
C ASN A 160 7.31 6.24 9.86
N LEU A 161 7.01 5.49 8.79
CA LEU A 161 6.14 5.96 7.72
C LEU A 161 4.72 6.23 8.22
N LEU A 162 4.14 5.31 8.99
CA LEU A 162 2.81 5.48 9.58
C LEU A 162 2.75 6.72 10.49
N ARG A 163 3.77 6.93 11.33
CA ARG A 163 3.89 8.09 12.21
C ARG A 163 4.09 9.40 11.44
N LYS A 164 4.74 9.37 10.27
CA LYS A 164 4.85 10.53 9.39
C LYS A 164 3.49 10.90 8.81
N HIS A 165 2.71 9.92 8.35
CA HIS A 165 1.38 10.12 7.77
C HIS A 165 0.29 10.44 8.79
N SER A 166 0.55 10.26 10.09
CA SER A 166 -0.38 10.62 11.17
C SER A 166 -0.29 12.09 11.61
N ARG A 167 0.72 12.85 11.13
CA ARG A 167 0.93 14.27 11.45
C ARG A 167 0.21 15.13 10.42
#